data_AF-A0A1V4W5D4-F1
#
_entry.id   AF-A0A1V4W5D4-F1
#
_cell.length_a   1.000
_cell.length_b   1.000
_cell.length_c   1.000
_cell.angle_alpha   90.00
_cell.angle_beta   90.00
_cell.angle_gamma   90.00
#
_symmetry.space_group_name_H-M   'P 1'
#
loop_
_entity.id
_entity.type
_entity.pdbx_description
1 polymer ?
#
loop_
_entity_poly.entity_id
_entity_poly.type
_entity_poly.pdbx_seq_one_letter_code
_entity_poly.pdbx_strand_id
1 'polypeptide(L)'
;MYAMPLVVHRDRTIYLLEWLDRDGQLGQRLTDFADLVKTPEEIHTYKLSPYALWSAAAKNITADYILSFIESNSVNQIPYSLKDSIRRNITEFGTLKLYKESGFLYLVALSRDIIDRVSDDKNIAAMVQGQPNDVTLCFRAADRVQLKKMLFGLELFVCDAANDLGETVDINISSHTREGLPFTLRPYQAEAVEAYLKHNAKVGGGGVIIMPPGAGKTLVGLKIIAELKKSALIITKNPASAGEWKKEILDKTDLAPENVGLFPRSGGAFMPVIISTYEQAVNIDEFYQGMSGLKWGIVIYDDAHHLPGRNV
;
A
#
# COMPACT_ATOMS: atom_id res chain seq x y z
N MET A 1 -41.00 -0.65 -6.06
CA MET A 1 -39.98 -0.29 -7.08
C MET A 1 -38.66 -0.34 -6.34
N TYR A 2 -37.80 -1.33 -6.62
CA TYR A 2 -36.50 -1.43 -5.93
C TYR A 2 -35.69 -0.20 -6.34
N ALA A 3 -35.50 0.72 -5.40
CA ALA A 3 -34.71 1.91 -5.63
C ALA A 3 -33.24 1.48 -5.65
N MET A 4 -32.62 1.60 -6.82
CA MET A 4 -31.20 1.31 -6.99
C MET A 4 -30.37 2.42 -6.31
N PRO A 5 -29.44 2.08 -5.41
CA PRO A 5 -28.76 3.05 -4.56
C PRO A 5 -27.58 3.76 -5.23
N LEU A 6 -27.13 3.32 -6.41
CA LEU A 6 -25.96 3.86 -7.09
C LEU A 6 -26.30 4.72 -8.29
N VAL A 7 -25.48 5.75 -8.51
CA VAL A 7 -25.42 6.52 -9.75
C VAL A 7 -23.97 6.54 -10.24
N VAL A 8 -23.73 6.09 -11.47
CA VAL A 8 -22.39 5.88 -12.01
C VAL A 8 -22.11 6.84 -13.15
N HIS A 9 -21.02 7.60 -13.05
CA HIS A 9 -20.63 8.58 -14.05
C HIS A 9 -19.53 8.07 -14.98
N ARG A 10 -19.47 8.63 -16.19
CA ARG A 10 -18.46 8.31 -17.21
C ARG A 10 -17.03 8.54 -16.72
N ASP A 11 -16.85 9.49 -15.81
CA ASP A 11 -15.56 9.89 -15.26
C ASP A 11 -15.07 8.94 -14.14
N ARG A 12 -15.69 7.77 -13.97
CA ARG A 12 -15.39 6.77 -12.91
C ARG A 12 -15.89 7.14 -11.51
N THR A 13 -16.73 8.18 -11.39
CA THR A 13 -17.36 8.56 -10.11
C THR A 13 -18.62 7.72 -9.84
N ILE A 14 -18.77 7.23 -8.62
CA ILE A 14 -19.98 6.54 -8.14
C ILE A 14 -20.56 7.34 -6.98
N TYR A 15 -21.83 7.69 -7.06
CA TYR A 15 -22.60 8.20 -5.94
C TYR A 15 -23.41 7.07 -5.32
N LEU A 16 -23.31 6.92 -4.00
CA LEU A 16 -24.11 6.04 -3.19
C LEU A 16 -25.07 6.88 -2.36
N LEU A 17 -26.37 6.64 -2.52
CA LEU A 17 -27.44 7.32 -1.80
C LEU A 17 -27.64 6.65 -0.42
N GLU A 18 -27.23 7.31 0.66
CA GLU A 18 -27.13 6.71 2.00
C GLU A 18 -28.49 6.18 2.51
N TRP A 19 -29.58 6.88 2.19
CA TRP A 19 -30.92 6.49 2.63
C TRP A 19 -31.43 5.18 2.00
N LEU A 20 -30.77 4.70 0.94
CA LEU A 20 -31.02 3.42 0.28
C LEU A 20 -30.01 2.32 0.67
N ASP A 21 -28.99 2.63 1.48
CA ASP A 21 -27.99 1.71 2.04
C ASP A 21 -27.93 1.83 3.57
N ARG A 22 -29.10 1.69 4.22
CA ARG A 22 -29.26 1.97 5.65
C ARG A 22 -28.40 1.10 6.57
N ASP A 23 -28.00 -0.07 6.12
CA ASP A 23 -27.12 -0.99 6.85
C ASP A 23 -25.64 -0.86 6.45
N GLY A 24 -25.32 0.02 5.48
CA GLY A 24 -23.97 0.30 5.03
C GLY A 24 -23.29 -0.84 4.26
N GLN A 25 -24.03 -1.89 3.90
CA GLN A 25 -23.45 -3.08 3.27
C GLN A 25 -22.91 -2.77 1.87
N LEU A 26 -23.60 -1.93 1.10
CA LEU A 26 -23.16 -1.57 -0.24
C LEU A 26 -21.94 -0.67 -0.18
N GLY A 27 -21.95 0.31 0.72
CA GLY A 27 -20.78 1.16 0.99
C GLY A 27 -19.56 0.33 1.37
N GLN A 28 -19.73 -0.69 2.24
CA GLN A 28 -18.65 -1.60 2.60
C GLN A 28 -18.13 -2.39 1.39
N ARG A 29 -19.02 -2.97 0.57
CA ARG A 29 -18.61 -3.70 -0.64
C ARG A 29 -17.93 -2.81 -1.68
N LEU A 30 -18.35 -1.55 -1.82
CA LEU A 30 -17.69 -0.58 -2.71
C LEU A 30 -16.24 -0.34 -2.31
N THR A 31 -15.92 -0.36 -1.01
CA THR A 31 -14.52 -0.19 -0.56
C THR A 31 -13.59 -1.31 -1.00
N ASP A 32 -14.13 -2.44 -1.48
CA ASP A 32 -13.29 -3.51 -2.01
C ASP A 32 -12.68 -3.21 -3.38
N PHE A 33 -13.28 -2.29 -4.15
CA PHE A 33 -12.84 -1.98 -5.52
C PHE A 33 -12.99 -0.50 -5.93
N ALA A 34 -13.36 0.39 -5.01
CA ALA A 34 -13.46 1.84 -5.21
C ALA A 34 -12.90 2.62 -4.00
N ASP A 35 -12.29 3.77 -4.28
CA ASP A 35 -11.80 4.67 -3.24
C ASP A 35 -12.93 5.56 -2.73
N LEU A 36 -13.09 5.66 -1.41
CA LEU A 36 -14.00 6.62 -0.79
C LEU A 36 -13.40 8.02 -0.84
N VAL A 37 -14.06 8.95 -1.55
CA VAL A 37 -13.56 10.32 -1.76
C VAL A 37 -14.17 11.28 -0.74
N LYS A 38 -15.49 11.24 -0.54
CA LYS A 38 -16.23 12.15 0.35
C LYS A 38 -17.49 11.48 0.92
N THR A 39 -17.87 11.87 2.13
CA THR A 39 -19.10 11.45 2.81
C THR A 39 -19.89 12.65 3.33
N PRO A 40 -20.46 13.51 2.45
CA PRO A 40 -21.47 14.49 2.87
C PRO A 40 -22.76 13.78 3.31
N GLU A 41 -23.57 14.48 4.12
CA GLU A 41 -24.68 13.98 4.97
C GLU A 41 -25.76 13.09 4.33
N GLU A 42 -25.72 12.84 3.01
CA GLU A 42 -26.71 11.97 2.33
C GLU A 42 -26.15 11.20 1.11
N ILE A 43 -24.97 11.57 0.58
CA ILE A 43 -24.43 11.01 -0.67
C ILE A 43 -22.94 10.70 -0.51
N HIS A 44 -22.59 9.43 -0.42
CA HIS A 44 -21.19 9.03 -0.41
C HIS A 44 -20.63 9.03 -1.85
N THR A 45 -19.48 9.66 -2.03
CA THR A 45 -18.79 9.72 -3.31
C THR A 45 -17.62 8.75 -3.33
N TYR A 46 -17.67 7.79 -4.25
CA TYR A 46 -16.59 6.85 -4.52
C TYR A 46 -15.96 7.11 -5.89
N LYS A 47 -14.72 6.68 -6.07
CA LYS A 47 -14.02 6.69 -7.34
C LYS A 47 -13.52 5.30 -7.68
N LEU A 48 -13.87 4.80 -8.87
CA LEU A 48 -13.21 3.65 -9.46
C LEU A 48 -11.84 4.08 -9.99
N SER A 49 -10.92 4.37 -9.08
CA SER A 49 -9.55 4.66 -9.49
C SER A 49 -8.92 3.39 -10.06
N PRO A 50 -7.97 3.55 -10.98
CA PRO A 50 -7.17 2.42 -11.44
C PRO A 50 -6.54 1.63 -10.29
N TYR A 51 -6.07 2.33 -9.24
CA TYR A 51 -5.48 1.72 -8.04
C TYR A 51 -6.46 0.84 -7.26
N ALA A 52 -7.69 1.32 -7.06
CA ALA A 52 -8.73 0.57 -6.38
C ALA A 52 -9.08 -0.72 -7.14
N LEU A 53 -9.12 -0.65 -8.49
CA LEU A 53 -9.36 -1.82 -9.33
C LEU A 53 -8.23 -2.85 -9.24
N TRP A 54 -6.95 -2.44 -9.24
CA TRP A 54 -5.87 -3.41 -9.04
C TRP A 54 -5.82 -3.98 -7.63
N SER A 55 -6.14 -3.17 -6.62
CA SER A 55 -6.31 -3.66 -5.24
C SER A 55 -7.39 -4.74 -5.20
N ALA A 56 -8.50 -4.55 -5.92
CA ALA A 56 -9.53 -5.55 -6.10
C ALA A 56 -9.00 -6.81 -6.81
N ALA A 57 -8.25 -6.66 -7.90
CA ALA A 57 -7.64 -7.78 -8.61
C ALA A 57 -6.66 -8.57 -7.71
N ALA A 58 -5.88 -7.90 -6.87
CA ALA A 58 -5.00 -8.52 -5.88
C ALA A 58 -5.78 -9.33 -4.82
N LYS A 59 -7.02 -8.92 -4.51
CA LYS A 59 -7.97 -9.67 -3.68
C LYS A 59 -8.71 -10.78 -4.43
N ASN A 60 -8.37 -11.05 -5.70
CA ASN A 60 -9.05 -11.97 -6.62
C ASN A 60 -10.49 -11.57 -6.99
N ILE A 61 -10.82 -10.28 -6.91
CA ILE A 61 -12.10 -9.75 -7.37
C ILE A 61 -12.05 -9.60 -8.90
N THR A 62 -13.02 -10.19 -9.59
CA THR A 62 -13.06 -10.19 -11.06
C THR A 62 -13.78 -8.96 -11.62
N ALA A 63 -13.44 -8.60 -12.87
CA ALA A 63 -14.15 -7.54 -13.57
C ALA A 63 -15.65 -7.85 -13.72
N ASP A 64 -16.01 -9.11 -13.98
CA ASP A 64 -17.41 -9.53 -14.11
C ASP A 64 -18.17 -9.38 -12.79
N TYR A 65 -17.55 -9.66 -11.65
CA TYR A 65 -18.16 -9.40 -10.35
C TYR A 65 -18.41 -7.90 -10.16
N ILE A 66 -17.40 -7.05 -10.39
CA ILE A 66 -17.50 -5.59 -10.22
C ILE A 66 -18.61 -5.03 -11.13
N LEU A 67 -18.60 -5.42 -12.40
CA LEU A 67 -19.60 -4.98 -13.37
C LEU A 67 -21.00 -5.44 -12.98
N SER A 68 -21.17 -6.71 -12.64
CA SER A 68 -22.47 -7.26 -12.20
C SER A 68 -22.98 -6.56 -10.94
N PHE A 69 -22.09 -6.29 -9.98
CA PHE A 69 -22.43 -5.56 -8.75
C PHE A 69 -22.90 -4.15 -9.07
N ILE A 70 -22.15 -3.39 -9.87
CA ILE A 70 -22.52 -2.03 -10.21
C ILE A 70 -23.82 -2.01 -11.01
N GLU A 71 -23.97 -2.86 -12.02
CA GLU A 71 -25.18 -2.94 -12.86
C GLU A 71 -26.43 -3.30 -12.06
N SER A 72 -26.33 -4.21 -11.11
CA SER A 72 -27.47 -4.63 -10.28
C SER A 72 -27.92 -3.57 -9.29
N ASN A 73 -27.05 -2.59 -8.98
CA ASN A 73 -27.28 -1.57 -7.95
C ASN A 73 -27.35 -0.14 -8.51
N SER A 74 -27.20 0.07 -9.82
CA SER A 74 -27.16 1.41 -10.44
C SER A 74 -28.43 1.77 -11.16
N VAL A 75 -28.96 2.97 -10.86
CA VAL A 75 -30.16 3.51 -11.54
C VAL A 75 -29.93 3.70 -13.04
N ASN A 76 -28.69 4.01 -13.42
CA ASN A 76 -28.32 4.31 -14.79
C ASN A 76 -27.47 3.21 -15.42
N GLN A 77 -27.51 3.13 -16.75
CA GLN A 77 -26.66 2.21 -17.50
C GLN A 77 -25.21 2.66 -17.49
N ILE A 78 -24.31 1.70 -17.26
CA ILE A 78 -22.87 1.94 -17.30
C ILE A 78 -22.42 2.06 -18.77
N PRO A 79 -21.71 3.15 -19.15
CA PRO A 79 -21.16 3.33 -20.49
C PRO A 79 -20.20 2.19 -20.89
N TYR A 80 -20.24 1.75 -22.15
CA TYR A 80 -19.37 0.66 -22.65
C TYR A 80 -17.88 0.95 -22.43
N SER A 81 -17.45 2.19 -22.68
CA SER A 81 -16.07 2.64 -22.46
C SER A 81 -15.61 2.49 -21.00
N LEU A 82 -16.52 2.68 -20.03
CA LEU A 82 -16.22 2.47 -18.62
C LEU A 82 -16.11 0.98 -18.31
N LYS A 83 -16.97 0.14 -18.88
CA LYS A 83 -16.89 -1.33 -18.72
C LYS A 83 -15.56 -1.87 -19.24
N ASP A 84 -15.13 -1.41 -20.41
CA ASP A 84 -13.85 -1.79 -21.00
C ASP A 84 -12.67 -1.32 -20.16
N SER A 85 -12.74 -0.08 -19.65
CA SER A 85 -11.74 0.43 -18.71
C SER A 85 -11.64 -0.45 -17.47
N ILE A 86 -12.76 -0.87 -16.86
CA ILE A 86 -12.76 -1.74 -15.68
C ILE A 86 -12.12 -3.09 -16.01
N ARG A 87 -12.53 -3.73 -17.12
CA ARG A 87 -11.96 -5.01 -17.56
C ARG A 87 -10.46 -4.91 -17.78
N ARG A 88 -10.02 -3.91 -18.55
CA ARG A 88 -8.61 -3.69 -18.86
C ARG A 88 -7.78 -3.55 -17.57
N ASN A 89 -8.19 -2.69 -16.64
CA ASN A 89 -7.47 -2.47 -15.39
C ASN A 89 -7.35 -3.78 -14.58
N ILE A 90 -8.43 -4.55 -14.44
CA ILE A 90 -8.39 -5.83 -13.71
C ILE A 90 -7.47 -6.84 -14.40
N THR A 91 -7.52 -6.95 -15.74
CA THR A 91 -6.70 -7.92 -16.49
C THR A 91 -5.22 -7.52 -16.57
N GLU A 92 -4.91 -6.23 -16.50
CA GLU A 92 -3.53 -5.73 -16.52
C GLU A 92 -2.79 -5.99 -15.20
N PHE A 93 -3.52 -6.28 -14.10
CA PHE A 93 -2.89 -6.62 -12.83
C PHE A 93 -1.95 -7.83 -12.96
N GLY A 94 -0.71 -7.69 -12.49
CA GLY A 94 0.28 -8.77 -12.52
C GLY A 94 0.92 -9.02 -13.88
N THR A 95 0.51 -8.28 -14.92
CA THR A 95 1.06 -8.43 -16.29
C THR A 95 2.43 -7.80 -16.46
N LEU A 96 2.80 -6.85 -15.61
CA LEU A 96 4.07 -6.14 -15.63
C LEU A 96 4.72 -6.25 -14.24
N LYS A 97 5.95 -6.75 -14.20
CA LYS A 97 6.69 -7.02 -12.96
C LYS A 97 8.05 -6.38 -13.02
N LEU A 98 8.53 -5.89 -11.88
CA LEU A 98 9.85 -5.29 -11.77
C LEU A 98 10.69 -6.08 -10.79
N TYR A 99 11.88 -6.46 -11.25
CA TYR A 99 12.87 -7.21 -10.48
C TYR A 99 14.17 -6.42 -10.41
N LYS A 100 14.94 -6.62 -9.35
CA LYS A 100 16.28 -6.05 -9.19
C LYS A 100 17.30 -7.17 -9.13
N GLU A 101 18.29 -7.10 -10.00
CA GLU A 101 19.38 -8.08 -10.05
C GLU A 101 20.67 -7.39 -10.49
N SER A 102 21.76 -7.66 -9.76
CA SER A 102 23.12 -7.18 -10.09
C SER A 102 23.24 -5.68 -10.39
N GLY A 103 22.47 -4.84 -9.68
CA GLY A 103 22.49 -3.38 -9.85
C GLY A 103 21.61 -2.84 -11.00
N PHE A 104 20.92 -3.73 -11.70
CA PHE A 104 19.95 -3.40 -12.75
C PHE A 104 18.52 -3.67 -12.30
N LEU A 105 17.57 -3.06 -13.01
CA LEU A 105 16.15 -3.35 -12.92
C LEU A 105 15.67 -3.99 -14.20
N TYR A 106 14.89 -5.05 -14.05
CA TYR A 106 14.28 -5.77 -15.15
C TYR A 106 12.78 -5.60 -15.06
N LEU A 107 12.22 -4.89 -16.05
CA LEU A 107 10.80 -4.76 -16.25
C LEU A 107 10.36 -5.89 -17.19
N VAL A 108 9.67 -6.88 -16.63
CA VAL A 108 9.23 -8.08 -17.35
C VAL A 108 7.72 -8.00 -17.56
N ALA A 109 7.28 -8.08 -18.80
CA ALA A 109 5.88 -8.14 -19.17
C ALA A 109 5.44 -9.58 -19.50
N LEU A 110 4.13 -9.83 -19.46
CA LEU A 110 3.55 -11.10 -19.93
C LEU A 110 3.46 -11.19 -21.46
N SER A 111 3.47 -10.05 -22.17
CA SER A 111 3.40 -10.02 -23.63
C SER A 111 4.22 -8.87 -24.21
N ARG A 112 4.58 -9.03 -25.49
CA ARG A 112 5.30 -8.02 -26.27
C ARG A 112 4.51 -6.72 -26.41
N ASP A 113 3.20 -6.81 -26.61
CA ASP A 113 2.33 -5.63 -26.76
C ASP A 113 2.42 -4.67 -25.55
N ILE A 114 2.65 -5.20 -24.35
CA ILE A 114 2.85 -4.38 -23.15
C ILE A 114 4.21 -3.66 -23.21
N ILE A 115 5.27 -4.35 -23.64
CA ILE A 115 6.59 -3.73 -23.83
C ILE A 115 6.57 -2.67 -24.92
N ASP A 116 5.84 -2.90 -26.01
CA ASP A 116 5.68 -1.92 -27.09
C ASP A 116 5.00 -0.66 -26.54
N ARG A 117 3.89 -0.80 -25.78
CA ARG A 117 3.23 0.34 -25.09
C ARG A 117 4.14 1.08 -24.12
N VAL A 118 5.02 0.37 -23.40
CA VAL A 118 6.00 0.99 -22.50
C VAL A 118 7.05 1.77 -23.30
N SER A 119 7.48 1.22 -24.43
CA SER A 119 8.54 1.77 -25.28
C SER A 119 8.08 2.93 -26.16
N ASP A 120 6.76 3.05 -26.39
CA ASP A 120 6.15 4.19 -27.09
C ASP A 120 6.37 5.52 -26.34
N ASP A 121 6.55 5.48 -25.02
CA ASP A 121 6.91 6.66 -24.25
C ASP A 121 8.40 6.98 -24.41
N LYS A 122 8.69 8.11 -25.04
CA LYS A 122 10.07 8.56 -25.34
C LYS A 122 10.94 8.71 -24.09
N ASN A 123 10.37 9.09 -22.94
CA ASN A 123 11.14 9.27 -21.72
C ASN A 123 11.54 7.92 -21.14
N ILE A 124 10.62 6.94 -21.15
CA ILE A 124 10.95 5.58 -20.73
C ILE A 124 11.96 4.96 -21.69
N ALA A 125 11.75 5.09 -23.01
CA ALA A 125 12.66 4.57 -24.03
C ALA A 125 14.10 5.11 -23.87
N ALA A 126 14.25 6.39 -23.52
CA ALA A 126 15.56 7.01 -23.26
C ALA A 126 16.26 6.46 -22.01
N MET A 127 15.54 5.85 -21.07
CA MET A 127 16.10 5.25 -19.84
C MET A 127 16.55 3.79 -20.05
N VAL A 128 16.11 3.14 -21.12
CA VAL A 128 16.40 1.73 -21.41
C VAL A 128 17.91 1.52 -21.60
N GLN A 129 18.48 0.60 -20.82
CA GLN A 129 19.88 0.19 -20.91
C GLN A 129 20.08 -1.03 -21.82
N GLY A 130 19.00 -1.77 -22.10
CA GLY A 130 19.01 -2.93 -22.98
C GLY A 130 17.70 -3.68 -22.95
N GLN A 131 17.56 -4.64 -23.86
CA GLN A 131 16.38 -5.49 -23.99
C GLN A 131 16.84 -6.95 -24.09
N PRO A 132 16.88 -7.69 -22.96
CA PRO A 132 17.33 -9.08 -22.97
C PRO A 132 16.49 -10.01 -23.86
N ASN A 133 15.20 -9.69 -24.04
CA ASN A 133 14.26 -10.40 -24.90
C ASN A 133 13.04 -9.53 -25.22
N ASP A 134 12.15 -10.01 -26.10
CA ASP A 134 10.95 -9.30 -26.57
C ASP A 134 9.95 -8.90 -25.46
N VAL A 135 10.08 -9.43 -24.24
CA VAL A 135 9.18 -9.15 -23.10
C VAL A 135 9.88 -8.52 -21.90
N THR A 136 11.14 -8.12 -22.02
CA THR A 136 11.94 -7.61 -20.89
C THR A 136 12.73 -6.37 -21.26
N LEU A 137 12.56 -5.29 -20.49
CA LEU A 137 13.39 -4.08 -20.58
C LEU A 137 14.30 -3.96 -19.36
N CYS A 138 15.54 -3.53 -19.60
CA CYS A 138 16.55 -3.32 -18.57
C CYS A 138 16.74 -1.82 -18.29
N PHE A 139 16.83 -1.45 -17.02
CA PHE A 139 17.03 -0.09 -16.54
C PHE A 139 18.09 -0.06 -15.43
N ARG A 140 18.58 1.12 -15.07
CA ARG A 140 19.45 1.29 -13.89
C ARG A 140 18.64 1.19 -12.61
N ALA A 141 19.19 0.57 -11.56
CA ALA A 141 18.49 0.48 -10.26
C ALA A 141 18.14 1.82 -9.62
N ALA A 142 18.94 2.86 -9.87
CA ALA A 142 18.68 4.21 -9.37
C ALA A 142 17.39 4.83 -9.95
N ASP A 143 16.96 4.36 -11.13
CA ASP A 143 15.88 4.98 -11.88
C ASP A 143 14.50 4.40 -11.50
N ARG A 144 14.44 3.46 -10.54
CA ARG A 144 13.23 2.75 -10.07
C ARG A 144 12.06 3.68 -9.81
N VAL A 145 12.29 4.74 -9.02
CA VAL A 145 11.23 5.66 -8.59
C VAL A 145 10.68 6.45 -9.78
N GLN A 146 11.56 6.93 -10.65
CA GLN A 146 11.18 7.67 -11.84
C GLN A 146 10.41 6.79 -12.83
N LEU A 147 10.91 5.57 -13.09
CA LEU A 147 10.26 4.58 -13.94
C LEU A 147 8.84 4.27 -13.45
N LYS A 148 8.66 4.02 -12.15
CA LYS A 148 7.34 3.76 -11.56
C LYS A 148 6.38 4.93 -11.72
N LYS A 149 6.85 6.17 -11.56
CA LYS A 149 6.02 7.37 -11.77
C LYS A 149 5.55 7.49 -13.22
N MET A 150 6.44 7.24 -14.18
CA MET A 150 6.10 7.27 -15.61
C MET A 150 5.09 6.17 -15.97
N LEU A 151 5.35 4.94 -15.53
CA LEU A 151 4.44 3.80 -15.77
C LEU A 151 3.06 4.05 -15.15
N PHE A 152 3.01 4.60 -13.92
CA PHE A 152 1.75 5.00 -13.28
C PHE A 152 0.97 6.02 -14.13
N GLY A 153 1.66 7.02 -14.70
CA GLY A 153 1.06 8.01 -15.59
C GLY A 153 0.48 7.44 -16.88
N LEU A 154 1.01 6.31 -17.36
CA LEU A 154 0.52 5.57 -18.53
C LEU A 154 -0.61 4.58 -18.19
N GLU A 155 -1.13 4.61 -16.97
CA GLU A 155 -2.03 3.59 -16.43
C GLU A 155 -1.42 2.16 -16.48
N LEU A 156 -0.08 2.01 -16.49
CA LEU A 156 0.63 0.74 -16.54
C LEU A 156 1.17 0.34 -15.17
N PHE A 157 0.72 -0.79 -14.65
CA PHE A 157 0.94 -1.12 -13.25
C PHE A 157 1.94 -2.23 -13.06
N VAL A 158 2.96 -1.87 -12.32
CA VAL A 158 4.10 -2.71 -12.04
C VAL A 158 3.92 -3.34 -10.67
N CYS A 159 3.87 -4.67 -10.64
CA CYS A 159 4.12 -5.42 -9.43
C CYS A 159 5.62 -5.31 -9.11
N ASP A 160 5.92 -4.50 -8.11
CA ASP A 160 7.29 -4.17 -7.74
C ASP A 160 7.87 -5.22 -6.78
N ALA A 161 8.50 -6.24 -7.35
CA ALA A 161 9.19 -7.30 -6.63
C ALA A 161 10.67 -6.97 -6.37
N ALA A 162 11.10 -5.73 -6.64
CA ALA A 162 12.47 -5.26 -6.43
C ALA A 162 12.72 -4.74 -4.99
N ASN A 163 11.80 -5.00 -4.05
CA ASN A 163 11.97 -4.61 -2.65
C ASN A 163 13.08 -5.44 -1.99
N ASP A 164 13.86 -4.76 -1.17
CA ASP A 164 14.81 -5.42 -0.29
C ASP A 164 14.03 -6.08 0.87
N LEU A 165 14.35 -7.34 1.20
CA LEU A 165 13.62 -8.10 2.22
C LEU A 165 13.88 -7.66 3.66
N GLY A 166 14.76 -6.68 3.85
CA GLY A 166 15.32 -6.29 5.13
C GLY A 166 16.09 -7.37 5.86
N GLU A 167 16.77 -6.97 6.93
CA GLU A 167 17.40 -7.91 7.87
C GLU A 167 16.34 -8.67 8.68
N THR A 168 16.65 -9.90 9.09
CA THR A 168 15.78 -10.70 9.96
C THR A 168 15.90 -10.20 11.39
N VAL A 169 14.76 -10.04 12.06
CA VAL A 169 14.66 -9.61 13.45
C VAL A 169 13.83 -10.62 14.21
N ASP A 170 14.40 -11.21 15.26
CA ASP A 170 13.62 -12.07 16.15
C ASP A 170 12.86 -11.19 17.14
N ILE A 171 11.57 -11.04 16.87
CA ILE A 171 10.62 -10.27 17.65
C ILE A 171 9.32 -11.07 17.71
N ASN A 172 8.82 -11.29 18.91
CA ASN A 172 7.58 -11.99 19.19
C ASN A 172 6.70 -11.10 20.08
N ILE A 173 5.39 -11.20 19.87
CA ILE A 173 4.42 -10.56 20.75
C ILE A 173 4.37 -11.32 22.08
N SER A 174 4.53 -10.61 23.18
CA SER A 174 4.43 -11.15 24.54
C SER A 174 2.97 -11.45 24.88
N SER A 175 2.70 -12.52 25.61
CA SER A 175 1.35 -12.82 26.13
C SER A 175 0.93 -11.94 27.31
N HIS A 176 1.89 -11.21 27.88
CA HIS A 176 1.69 -10.28 28.98
C HIS A 176 2.50 -9.00 28.72
N THR A 177 2.00 -7.88 29.20
CA THR A 177 2.73 -6.61 29.30
C THR A 177 3.90 -6.73 30.30
N ARG A 178 4.81 -5.76 30.33
CA ARG A 178 5.90 -5.73 31.33
C ARG A 178 5.40 -5.64 32.77
N GLU A 179 4.21 -5.10 32.97
CA GLU A 179 3.55 -5.04 34.28
C GLU A 179 2.81 -6.34 34.64
N GLY A 180 2.90 -7.37 33.80
CA GLY A 180 2.31 -8.69 34.05
C GLY A 180 0.82 -8.80 33.71
N LEU A 181 0.23 -7.78 33.08
CA LEU A 181 -1.17 -7.86 32.63
C LEU A 181 -1.27 -8.69 31.35
N PRO A 182 -2.25 -9.62 31.24
CA PRO A 182 -2.44 -10.42 30.03
C PRO A 182 -2.76 -9.52 28.83
N PHE A 183 -2.15 -9.85 27.69
CA PHE A 183 -2.26 -9.11 26.45
C PHE A 183 -2.63 -10.03 25.30
N THR A 184 -3.74 -9.69 24.62
CA THR A 184 -4.16 -10.34 23.36
C THR A 184 -4.76 -9.29 22.43
N LEU A 185 -4.67 -9.53 21.13
CA LEU A 185 -5.33 -8.68 20.14
C LEU A 185 -6.85 -8.88 20.19
N ARG A 186 -7.58 -7.79 19.96
CA ARG A 186 -9.03 -7.85 19.75
C ARG A 186 -9.34 -8.52 18.40
N PRO A 187 -10.52 -9.15 18.21
CA PRO A 187 -10.85 -9.85 16.97
C PRO A 187 -10.62 -9.02 15.70
N TYR A 188 -11.12 -7.78 15.65
CA TYR A 188 -10.92 -6.89 14.50
C TYR A 188 -9.44 -6.50 14.25
N GLN A 189 -8.60 -6.51 15.28
CA GLN A 189 -7.16 -6.24 15.14
C GLN A 189 -6.47 -7.46 14.52
N ALA A 190 -6.84 -8.67 14.96
CA ALA A 190 -6.34 -9.92 14.39
C ALA A 190 -6.77 -10.05 12.92
N GLU A 191 -8.04 -9.77 12.60
CA GLU A 191 -8.55 -9.75 11.22
C GLU A 191 -7.77 -8.77 10.33
N ALA A 192 -7.44 -7.57 10.83
CA ALA A 192 -6.64 -6.59 10.09
C ALA A 192 -5.22 -7.09 9.79
N VAL A 193 -4.58 -7.76 10.75
CA VAL A 193 -3.26 -8.39 10.58
C VAL A 193 -3.33 -9.52 9.55
N GLU A 194 -4.28 -10.43 9.69
CA GLU A 194 -4.47 -11.56 8.78
C GLU A 194 -4.74 -11.10 7.35
N ALA A 195 -5.60 -10.09 7.18
CA ALA A 195 -5.88 -9.49 5.89
C ALA A 195 -4.62 -8.89 5.25
N TYR A 196 -3.77 -8.20 6.03
CA TYR A 196 -2.51 -7.68 5.54
C TYR A 196 -1.54 -8.80 5.12
N LEU A 197 -1.32 -9.80 5.99
CA LEU A 197 -0.38 -10.88 5.74
C LEU A 197 -0.79 -11.77 4.57
N LYS A 198 -2.08 -12.07 4.42
CA LYS A 198 -2.62 -12.87 3.32
C LYS A 198 -2.22 -12.32 1.93
N HIS A 199 -2.18 -11.00 1.79
CA HIS A 199 -1.90 -10.33 0.51
C HIS A 199 -0.44 -9.88 0.38
N ASN A 200 0.36 -9.92 1.46
CA ASN A 200 1.73 -9.38 1.49
C ASN A 200 2.80 -10.39 1.96
N ALA A 201 2.45 -11.66 2.16
CA ALA A 201 3.35 -12.72 2.65
C ALA A 201 4.64 -12.93 1.84
N LYS A 202 4.75 -12.35 0.64
CA LYS A 202 5.95 -12.39 -0.21
C LYS A 202 6.39 -10.97 -0.61
N VAL A 203 6.63 -10.12 0.39
CA VAL A 203 7.58 -8.98 0.44
C VAL A 203 7.81 -8.22 -0.88
N GLY A 204 6.70 -7.85 -1.52
CA GLY A 204 6.64 -6.91 -2.64
C GLY A 204 5.46 -5.96 -2.55
N GLY A 205 4.58 -6.16 -1.55
CA GLY A 205 3.33 -5.42 -1.41
C GLY A 205 3.37 -4.44 -0.25
N GLY A 206 2.76 -3.27 -0.49
CA GLY A 206 2.34 -2.34 0.55
C GLY A 206 0.85 -2.50 0.81
N GLY A 207 0.34 -1.81 1.82
CA GLY A 207 -1.08 -1.79 2.12
C GLY A 207 -1.45 -0.60 2.98
N VAL A 208 -2.74 -0.29 3.02
CA VAL A 208 -3.29 0.75 3.90
C VAL A 208 -4.24 0.06 4.87
N ILE A 209 -4.00 0.26 6.17
CA ILE A 209 -4.90 -0.19 7.23
C ILE A 209 -5.57 1.04 7.82
N ILE A 210 -6.89 1.16 7.61
CA ILE A 210 -7.69 2.27 8.14
C ILE A 210 -8.40 1.78 9.40
N MET A 211 -8.21 2.49 10.51
CA MET A 211 -8.91 2.21 11.77
C MET A 211 -9.31 3.53 12.44
N PRO A 212 -10.37 3.53 13.27
CA PRO A 212 -10.72 4.68 14.10
C PRO A 212 -9.58 5.07 15.08
N PRO A 213 -9.53 6.33 15.54
CA PRO A 213 -8.66 6.72 16.65
C PRO A 213 -8.90 5.84 17.90
N GLY A 214 -7.84 5.46 18.60
CA GLY A 214 -7.94 4.63 19.80
C GLY A 214 -8.25 3.14 19.57
N ALA A 215 -8.45 2.70 18.32
CA ALA A 215 -8.71 1.29 18.00
C ALA A 215 -7.47 0.37 18.12
N GLY A 216 -6.31 0.91 18.48
CA GLY A 216 -5.07 0.16 18.63
C GLY A 216 -4.30 -0.09 17.33
N LYS A 217 -4.20 0.91 16.45
CA LYS A 217 -3.39 0.86 15.21
C LYS A 217 -1.95 0.43 15.46
N THR A 218 -1.34 0.95 16.52
CA THR A 218 0.01 0.62 16.96
C THR A 218 0.17 -0.89 17.20
N LEU A 219 -0.82 -1.53 17.82
CA LEU A 219 -0.80 -2.98 18.11
C LEU A 219 -0.88 -3.82 16.83
N VAL A 220 -1.68 -3.37 15.86
CA VAL A 220 -1.76 -4.03 14.54
C VAL A 220 -0.41 -3.93 13.83
N GLY A 221 0.20 -2.75 13.80
CA GLY A 221 1.53 -2.56 13.19
C GLY A 221 2.62 -3.39 13.90
N LEU A 222 2.61 -3.42 15.23
CA LEU A 222 3.49 -4.27 16.05
C LEU A 222 3.36 -5.75 15.68
N LYS A 223 2.13 -6.26 15.60
CA LYS A 223 1.90 -7.66 15.24
C LYS A 223 2.37 -7.95 13.82
N ILE A 224 2.15 -7.04 12.86
CA ILE A 224 2.67 -7.20 11.49
C ILE A 224 4.20 -7.29 11.49
N ILE A 225 4.89 -6.42 12.23
CA ILE A 225 6.36 -6.49 12.38
C ILE A 225 6.78 -7.85 12.96
N ALA A 226 6.09 -8.31 14.01
CA ALA A 226 6.37 -9.59 14.67
C ALA A 226 6.13 -10.82 13.77
N GLU A 227 5.14 -10.77 12.89
CA GLU A 227 4.85 -11.86 11.95
C GLU A 227 5.80 -11.86 10.74
N LEU A 228 6.20 -10.67 10.26
CA LEU A 228 7.18 -10.57 9.18
C LEU A 228 8.60 -10.94 9.65
N LYS A 229 8.92 -10.70 10.93
CA LYS A 229 10.25 -10.90 11.51
C LYS A 229 11.36 -10.22 10.72
N LYS A 230 11.08 -9.00 10.25
CA LYS A 230 12.01 -8.17 9.49
C LYS A 230 12.23 -6.83 10.16
N SER A 231 13.38 -6.23 9.83
CA SER A 231 13.71 -4.86 10.19
C SER A 231 12.61 -3.89 9.76
N ALA A 232 12.31 -2.93 10.63
CA ALA A 232 11.16 -2.05 10.49
C ALA A 232 11.53 -0.59 10.69
N LEU A 233 11.07 0.25 9.78
CA LEU A 233 11.10 1.71 9.92
C LEU A 233 9.68 2.22 10.18
N ILE A 234 9.47 2.86 11.32
CA ILE A 234 8.18 3.44 11.72
C ILE A 234 8.30 4.96 11.63
N ILE A 235 7.47 5.60 10.83
CA ILE A 235 7.46 7.06 10.64
C ILE A 235 6.18 7.60 11.27
N THR A 236 6.34 8.51 12.23
CA THR A 236 5.25 9.07 13.05
C THR A 236 5.10 10.57 12.83
N LYS A 237 3.99 11.15 13.34
CA LYS A 237 3.74 12.59 13.22
C LYS A 237 4.69 13.48 14.01
N ASN A 238 5.12 13.05 15.19
CA ASN A 238 5.92 13.89 16.09
C ASN A 238 6.72 13.03 17.09
N PRO A 239 7.69 13.62 17.81
CA PRO A 239 8.51 12.88 18.77
C PRO A 239 7.75 12.21 19.93
N ALA A 240 6.58 12.76 20.32
CA ALA A 240 5.76 12.16 21.37
C ALA A 240 5.18 10.81 20.90
N SER A 241 4.59 10.77 19.71
CA SER A 241 4.11 9.53 19.09
C SER A 241 5.25 8.53 18.84
N ALA A 242 6.45 9.01 18.49
CA ALA A 242 7.61 8.15 18.38
C ALA A 242 7.98 7.50 19.73
N GLY A 243 7.91 8.26 20.83
CA GLY A 243 8.10 7.75 22.19
C GLY A 243 7.04 6.73 22.61
N GLU A 244 5.77 6.97 22.25
CA GLU A 244 4.67 6.03 22.48
C GLU A 244 4.90 4.70 21.76
N TRP A 245 5.27 4.74 20.48
CA TRP A 245 5.65 3.55 19.72
C TRP A 245 6.77 2.76 20.40
N LYS A 246 7.83 3.45 20.84
CA LYS A 246 8.95 2.81 21.53
C LYS A 246 8.49 2.14 22.84
N LYS A 247 7.65 2.81 23.62
CA LYS A 247 7.08 2.27 24.86
C LYS A 247 6.26 1.01 24.59
N GLU A 248 5.40 1.04 23.57
CA GLU A 248 4.54 -0.08 23.20
C GLU A 248 5.35 -1.29 22.71
N ILE A 249 6.40 -1.08 21.89
CA ILE A 249 7.32 -2.15 21.48
C ILE A 249 7.96 -2.81 22.69
N LEU A 250 8.53 -2.03 23.60
CA LEU A 250 9.23 -2.56 24.76
C LEU A 250 8.27 -3.29 25.71
N ASP A 251 7.04 -2.81 25.86
CA ASP A 251 6.05 -3.36 26.76
C ASP A 251 5.45 -4.69 26.26
N LYS A 252 5.20 -4.81 24.95
CA LYS A 252 4.36 -5.88 24.37
C LYS A 252 5.13 -6.86 23.50
N THR A 253 6.45 -6.76 23.44
CA THR A 253 7.31 -7.67 22.69
C THR A 253 8.49 -8.14 23.53
N ASP A 254 9.15 -9.20 23.07
CA ASP A 254 10.41 -9.70 23.63
C ASP A 254 11.65 -9.02 23.04
N LEU A 255 11.47 -7.97 22.23
CA LEU A 255 12.58 -7.28 21.58
C LEU A 255 13.48 -6.59 22.62
N ALA A 256 14.77 -6.88 22.56
CA ALA A 256 15.77 -6.29 23.43
C ALA A 256 15.82 -4.74 23.27
N PRO A 257 15.94 -3.96 24.36
CA PRO A 257 15.92 -2.49 24.30
C PRO A 257 16.95 -1.86 23.36
N GLU A 258 18.10 -2.51 23.18
CA GLU A 258 19.16 -2.13 22.26
C GLU A 258 18.79 -2.29 20.78
N ASN A 259 17.78 -3.12 20.47
CA ASN A 259 17.32 -3.39 19.12
C ASN A 259 16.15 -2.48 18.67
N VAL A 260 15.78 -1.50 19.50
CA VAL A 260 14.76 -0.48 19.16
C VAL A 260 15.19 0.93 19.58
N GLY A 261 15.15 1.86 18.62
CA GLY A 261 15.55 3.24 18.90
C GLY A 261 14.84 4.29 18.05
N LEU A 262 15.02 5.53 18.49
CA LEU A 262 14.61 6.70 17.70
C LEU A 262 15.69 7.00 16.67
N PHE A 263 15.29 7.50 15.50
CA PHE A 263 16.23 7.88 14.46
C PHE A 263 17.26 8.90 15.01
N PRO A 264 18.56 8.60 14.92
CA PRO A 264 19.59 9.43 15.54
C PRO A 264 19.69 10.78 14.82
N ARG A 265 19.79 11.86 15.60
CA ARG A 265 20.03 13.21 15.04
C ARG A 265 21.47 13.40 14.51
N SER A 266 22.42 12.58 14.96
CA SER A 266 23.80 12.56 14.44
C SER A 266 24.52 11.25 14.80
N GLY A 267 25.11 10.57 13.81
CA GLY A 267 26.18 9.57 13.98
C GLY A 267 25.94 8.37 14.92
N GLY A 268 24.74 7.79 14.92
CA GLY A 268 24.40 6.62 15.77
C GLY A 268 24.45 5.28 15.04
N ALA A 269 24.57 4.19 15.80
CA ALA A 269 24.34 2.84 15.29
C ALA A 269 22.86 2.64 14.97
N PHE A 270 22.58 2.01 13.84
CA PHE A 270 21.21 1.70 13.44
C PHE A 270 20.71 0.45 14.15
N MET A 271 19.50 0.53 14.70
CA MET A 271 18.81 -0.61 15.29
C MET A 271 17.97 -1.34 14.22
N PRO A 272 17.66 -2.63 14.40
CA PRO A 272 16.78 -3.34 13.48
C PRO A 272 15.35 -2.78 13.44
N VAL A 273 14.88 -2.14 14.52
CA VAL A 273 13.62 -1.39 14.54
C VAL A 273 13.90 0.07 14.86
N ILE A 274 13.57 0.96 13.92
CA ILE A 274 13.80 2.41 14.07
C ILE A 274 12.49 3.16 13.96
N ILE A 275 12.32 4.14 14.83
CA ILE A 275 11.18 5.05 14.83
C ILE A 275 11.67 6.47 14.52
N SER A 276 11.05 7.11 13.54
CA SER A 276 11.35 8.47 13.12
C SER A 276 10.08 9.31 13.03
N THR A 277 10.23 10.58 12.66
CA THR A 277 9.12 11.50 12.41
C THR A 277 9.09 11.91 10.94
N TYR A 278 7.92 12.36 10.45
CA TYR A 278 7.83 12.93 9.10
C TYR A 278 8.79 14.11 8.90
N GLU A 279 8.94 14.97 9.90
CA GLU A 279 9.89 16.10 9.85
C GLU A 279 11.32 15.62 9.56
N GLN A 280 11.76 14.56 10.22
CA GLN A 280 13.09 13.97 9.99
C GLN A 280 13.18 13.26 8.64
N ALA A 281 12.11 12.61 8.20
CA ALA A 281 12.06 11.89 6.92
C ALA A 281 12.05 12.82 5.69
N VAL A 282 11.58 14.08 5.84
CA VAL A 282 11.56 15.09 4.76
C VAL A 282 12.97 15.58 4.42
N ASN A 283 13.92 15.52 5.36
CA ASN A 283 15.32 15.87 5.08
C ASN A 283 16.05 14.68 4.43
N ILE A 284 15.61 14.40 3.19
CA ILE A 284 15.95 13.20 2.40
C ILE A 284 17.46 12.98 2.29
N ASP A 285 18.28 14.01 2.18
CA ASP A 285 19.72 13.80 1.98
C ASP A 285 20.40 13.22 3.24
N GLU A 286 20.11 13.73 4.44
CA GLU A 286 20.63 13.13 5.68
C GLU A 286 19.96 11.80 6.03
N PHE A 287 18.65 11.69 5.75
CA PHE A 287 17.88 10.47 6.01
C PHE A 287 18.33 9.31 5.12
N TYR A 288 18.53 9.55 3.81
CA TYR A 288 18.98 8.53 2.86
C TYR A 288 20.49 8.30 2.89
N GLN A 289 21.31 9.31 3.14
CA GLN A 289 22.76 9.09 3.36
C GLN A 289 23.00 8.34 4.66
N GLY A 290 22.25 8.65 5.73
CA GLY A 290 22.29 7.90 6.98
C GLY A 290 21.83 6.45 6.78
N MET A 291 20.77 6.22 5.99
CA MET A 291 20.26 4.88 5.70
C MET A 291 20.95 4.17 4.53
N SER A 292 22.03 4.73 3.97
CA SER A 292 22.77 4.15 2.85
C SER A 292 23.25 2.74 3.20
N GLY A 293 22.57 1.72 2.66
CA GLY A 293 22.88 0.30 2.89
C GLY A 293 21.91 -0.42 3.83
N LEU A 294 21.08 0.30 4.59
CA LEU A 294 20.03 -0.30 5.40
C LEU A 294 18.84 -0.69 4.52
N LYS A 295 18.42 -1.93 4.71
CA LYS A 295 17.29 -2.52 4.01
C LYS A 295 16.19 -2.72 5.02
N TRP A 296 15.04 -2.11 4.79
CA TRP A 296 13.86 -2.28 5.63
C TRP A 296 12.97 -3.35 5.02
N GLY A 297 12.56 -4.33 5.82
CA GLY A 297 11.56 -5.30 5.37
C GLY A 297 10.15 -4.75 5.43
N ILE A 298 9.90 -3.76 6.30
CA ILE A 298 8.66 -3.01 6.34
C ILE A 298 8.89 -1.55 6.71
N VAL A 299 8.12 -0.66 6.08
CA VAL A 299 8.00 0.75 6.47
C VAL A 299 6.55 1.02 6.87
N ILE A 300 6.34 1.50 8.11
CA ILE A 300 5.03 1.87 8.62
C ILE A 300 4.93 3.40 8.65
N TYR A 301 3.93 3.94 7.95
CA TYR A 301 3.56 5.35 8.01
C TYR A 301 2.37 5.51 8.94
N ASP A 302 2.63 5.94 10.18
CA ASP A 302 1.57 6.22 11.16
C ASP A 302 0.93 7.59 10.90
N ASP A 303 -0.38 7.68 11.11
CA ASP A 303 -1.19 8.85 10.74
C ASP A 303 -0.89 9.40 9.33
N ALA A 304 -0.81 8.52 8.32
CA ALA A 304 -0.40 8.84 6.94
C ALA A 304 -1.20 9.97 6.26
N HIS A 305 -2.38 10.36 6.76
CA HIS A 305 -3.11 11.54 6.29
C HIS A 305 -2.39 12.86 6.60
N HIS A 306 -1.38 12.85 7.47
CA HIS A 306 -0.47 13.96 7.73
C HIS A 306 0.78 13.94 6.83
N LEU A 307 0.91 12.99 5.90
CA LEU A 307 1.98 13.03 4.91
C LEU A 307 1.92 14.39 4.19
N PRO A 308 3.00 15.18 4.20
CA PRO A 308 3.02 16.43 3.47
C PRO A 308 2.85 16.11 1.98
N GLY A 309 1.69 16.45 1.43
CA GLY A 309 1.52 16.49 -0.01
C GLY A 309 2.51 17.51 -0.55
N ARG A 310 3.37 17.12 -1.48
CA ARG A 310 3.96 18.13 -2.38
C ARG A 310 2.77 18.74 -3.11
N ASN A 311 2.50 20.02 -2.84
CA ASN A 311 1.78 20.84 -3.81
C ASN A 311 2.58 20.74 -5.10
N VAL A 312 2.09 19.95 -6.05
CA VAL A 312 2.57 19.91 -7.43
C VAL A 312 1.81 20.97 -8.20
#